data_AF-A0A7S3SDC2-F1
#
_entry.id   AF-A0A7S3SDC2-F1
#
_cell.length_a   1.000
_cell.length_b   1.000
_cell.length_c   1.000
_cell.angle_alpha   90.00
_cell.angle_beta   90.00
_cell.angle_gamma   90.00
#
_symmetry.space_group_name_H-M   'P 1'
#
loop_
_entity.id
_entity.type
_entity.pdbx_description
1 polymer ?
#
loop_
_entity_poly.entity_id
_entity_poly.type
_entity_poly.pdbx_seq_one_letter_code
_entity_poly.pdbx_strand_id
1 'polypeptide(L)'
;KVYNISSCENPKLLTEILREGLGFRGFVVSDWGATHDAVRSANAGLDIDMQKDDPKTRLPDEFHKLPQLVKDGTLPASMLDDKAAHVLASQYLVGQMDGKFPVPSAIAAKKMYYEQRTAFDDVGKLDATSDAHRAVAFETIVEGAVLLKNEDGALPLVTADKKIAMLGRFCKQTKDTSISQGDVFSGGGSGYVTTSKVISPFDGFQGWVKDAAAITWSGDASAADGAEVAIVCAET
;
A
#
# COMPACT_ATOMS: atom_id res chain seq x y z
N LYS A 1 -0.10 -5.61 -20.91
CA LYS A 1 0.23 -6.60 -21.96
C LYS A 1 1.73 -6.66 -22.13
N VAL A 2 2.28 -7.83 -22.45
CA VAL A 2 3.69 -8.01 -22.84
C VAL A 2 3.70 -8.92 -24.07
N TYR A 3 4.49 -8.57 -25.09
CA TYR A 3 4.44 -9.22 -26.40
C TYR A 3 3.02 -9.27 -27.00
N ASN A 4 2.25 -8.19 -26.83
CA ASN A 4 0.84 -8.04 -27.25
C ASN A 4 -0.17 -9.02 -26.62
N ILE A 5 0.22 -9.80 -25.61
CA ILE A 5 -0.67 -10.69 -24.86
C ILE A 5 -0.94 -10.09 -23.47
N SER A 6 -2.18 -10.20 -22.96
CA SER A 6 -2.49 -9.79 -21.57
C SER A 6 -1.68 -10.62 -20.60
N SER A 7 -1.12 -9.99 -19.56
CA SER A 7 -0.16 -10.65 -18.68
C SER A 7 -0.79 -11.85 -17.95
N CYS A 8 -2.07 -11.75 -17.59
CA CYS A 8 -2.86 -12.83 -16.99
C CYS A 8 -3.16 -14.00 -17.95
N GLU A 9 -2.93 -13.82 -19.26
CA GLU A 9 -3.15 -14.81 -20.33
C GLU A 9 -1.82 -15.25 -20.99
N ASN A 10 -0.67 -14.86 -20.44
CA ASN A 10 0.61 -15.04 -21.12
C ASN A 10 1.40 -16.24 -20.54
N PRO A 11 1.41 -17.42 -21.21
CA PRO A 11 2.13 -18.60 -20.71
C PRO A 11 3.64 -18.39 -20.66
N LYS A 12 4.20 -17.54 -21.53
CA LYS A 12 5.63 -17.21 -21.49
C LYS A 12 6.01 -16.56 -20.16
N LEU A 13 5.15 -15.68 -19.64
CA LEU A 13 5.39 -15.01 -18.36
C LEU A 13 5.06 -15.91 -17.18
N LEU A 14 3.84 -16.43 -17.14
CA LEU A 14 3.29 -17.08 -15.95
C LEU A 14 3.75 -18.52 -15.77
N THR A 15 4.03 -19.24 -16.87
CA THR A 15 4.47 -20.63 -16.82
C THR A 15 5.96 -20.73 -17.08
N GLU A 16 6.41 -20.38 -18.29
CA GLU A 16 7.81 -20.61 -18.69
C GLU A 16 8.80 -19.81 -17.83
N ILE A 17 8.57 -18.50 -17.64
CA ILE A 17 9.49 -17.66 -16.84
C ILE A 17 9.23 -17.86 -15.35
N LEU A 18 8.01 -17.65 -14.88
CA LEU A 18 7.72 -17.62 -13.45
C LEU A 18 7.78 -19.01 -12.78
N ARG A 19 7.05 -20.00 -13.30
CA ARG A 19 6.97 -21.32 -12.65
C ARG A 19 8.13 -22.23 -13.00
N GLU A 20 8.48 -22.32 -14.28
CA GLU A 20 9.53 -23.22 -14.76
C GLU A 20 10.91 -22.57 -14.55
N GLY A 21 11.10 -21.33 -15.01
CA GLY A 21 12.39 -20.63 -14.94
C GLY A 21 12.79 -20.19 -13.54
N LEU A 22 11.92 -19.47 -12.83
CA LEU A 22 12.16 -18.98 -11.47
C LEU A 22 11.79 -20.00 -10.39
N GLY A 23 11.15 -21.11 -10.77
CA GLY A 23 10.77 -22.15 -9.81
C GLY A 23 9.63 -21.74 -8.87
N PHE A 24 8.80 -20.77 -9.23
CA PHE A 24 7.69 -20.34 -8.36
C PHE A 24 6.70 -21.48 -8.10
N ARG A 25 6.32 -21.66 -6.83
CA ARG A 25 5.41 -22.71 -6.33
C ARG A 25 4.18 -22.18 -5.58
N GLY A 26 4.03 -20.86 -5.52
CA GLY A 26 2.83 -20.23 -4.97
C GLY A 26 1.72 -20.17 -6.01
N PHE A 27 0.75 -19.29 -5.74
CA PHE A 27 -0.35 -19.00 -6.66
C PHE A 27 -0.18 -17.62 -7.31
N VAL A 28 -0.68 -17.48 -8.54
CA VAL A 28 -0.74 -16.25 -9.32
C VAL A 28 -2.15 -15.68 -9.22
N VAL A 29 -2.23 -14.42 -8.83
CA VAL A 29 -3.47 -13.67 -8.66
C VAL A 29 -3.55 -12.56 -9.71
N SER A 30 -4.72 -12.34 -10.30
CA SER A 30 -4.93 -11.25 -11.23
C SER A 30 -5.00 -9.92 -10.50
N ASP A 31 -4.62 -8.84 -11.18
CA ASP A 31 -5.07 -7.50 -10.80
C ASP A 31 -6.57 -7.36 -11.13
N TRP A 32 -7.22 -6.34 -10.57
CA TRP A 32 -8.64 -6.05 -10.82
C TRP A 32 -8.85 -5.69 -12.29
N GLY A 33 -9.69 -6.47 -12.98
CA GLY A 33 -10.01 -6.27 -14.40
C GLY A 33 -8.94 -6.77 -15.39
N ALA A 34 -7.91 -7.49 -14.92
CA ALA A 34 -6.81 -7.92 -15.78
C ALA A 34 -7.06 -9.25 -16.53
N THR A 35 -8.14 -9.96 -16.19
CA THR A 35 -8.56 -11.21 -16.81
C THR A 35 -9.57 -10.92 -17.93
N HIS A 36 -9.38 -11.46 -19.14
CA HIS A 36 -10.29 -11.22 -20.26
C HIS A 36 -10.79 -12.50 -20.95
N ASP A 37 -10.21 -13.65 -20.61
CA ASP A 37 -10.65 -14.94 -21.10
C ASP A 37 -10.28 -16.04 -20.11
N ALA A 38 -11.30 -16.75 -19.63
CA ALA A 38 -11.17 -17.81 -18.64
C ALA A 38 -10.22 -18.93 -19.09
N VAL A 39 -10.36 -19.41 -20.33
CA VAL A 39 -9.60 -20.57 -20.84
C VAL A 39 -8.15 -20.18 -21.08
N ARG A 40 -7.88 -19.04 -21.71
CA ARG A 40 -6.52 -18.55 -21.94
C ARG A 40 -5.81 -18.27 -20.62
N SER A 41 -6.48 -17.60 -19.68
CA SER A 41 -5.87 -17.26 -18.39
C SER A 41 -5.59 -18.50 -17.54
N ALA A 42 -6.54 -19.44 -17.48
CA ALA A 42 -6.37 -20.69 -16.75
C ALA A 42 -5.21 -21.53 -17.32
N ASN A 43 -5.12 -21.67 -18.64
CA ASN A 43 -4.02 -22.38 -19.30
C ASN A 43 -2.68 -21.66 -19.21
N ALA A 44 -2.67 -20.32 -19.16
CA ALA A 44 -1.44 -19.54 -19.06
C ALA A 44 -0.74 -19.71 -17.70
N GLY A 45 -1.50 -20.03 -16.65
CA GLY A 45 -0.96 -20.26 -15.30
C GLY A 45 -1.52 -19.32 -14.23
N LEU A 46 -2.60 -18.58 -14.50
CA LEU A 46 -3.33 -17.80 -13.50
C LEU A 46 -4.13 -18.73 -12.56
N ASP A 47 -4.05 -18.54 -11.24
CA ASP A 47 -4.77 -19.38 -10.27
C ASP A 47 -6.03 -18.70 -9.71
N ILE A 48 -5.97 -17.39 -9.46
CA ILE A 48 -7.08 -16.61 -8.88
C ILE A 48 -7.40 -15.43 -9.80
N ASP A 49 -8.68 -15.30 -10.18
CA ASP A 49 -9.24 -14.07 -10.73
C ASP A 49 -9.78 -13.22 -9.58
N MET A 50 -9.23 -12.02 -9.39
CA MET A 50 -9.67 -11.07 -8.38
C MET A 50 -10.85 -10.21 -8.84
N GLN A 51 -11.31 -10.45 -10.06
CA GLN A 51 -12.45 -9.73 -10.58
C GLN A 51 -13.71 -10.04 -9.78
N LYS A 52 -14.49 -8.99 -9.56
CA LYS A 52 -15.86 -9.11 -9.07
C LYS A 52 -16.77 -8.69 -10.21
N ASP A 53 -17.88 -9.40 -10.38
CA ASP A 53 -18.97 -8.90 -11.22
C ASP A 53 -19.41 -7.53 -10.72
N ASP A 54 -18.97 -6.49 -11.44
CA ASP A 54 -19.32 -5.10 -11.18
C ASP A 54 -20.08 -4.54 -12.40
N PRO A 55 -21.41 -4.35 -12.27
CA PRO A 55 -22.24 -3.79 -13.33
C PRO A 55 -21.78 -2.42 -13.82
N LYS A 56 -21.02 -1.66 -13.01
CA LYS A 56 -20.53 -0.33 -13.36
C LYS A 56 -19.29 -0.38 -14.24
N THR A 57 -18.41 -1.34 -14.01
CA THR A 57 -17.16 -1.48 -14.78
C THR A 57 -17.35 -2.38 -15.99
N ARG A 58 -18.42 -3.19 -16.03
CA ARG A 58 -18.70 -4.18 -17.09
C ARG A 58 -17.56 -5.18 -17.30
N LEU A 59 -16.75 -5.38 -16.27
CA LEU A 59 -15.66 -6.34 -16.26
C LEU A 59 -16.20 -7.65 -15.66
N PRO A 60 -16.42 -8.70 -16.48
CA PRO A 60 -16.93 -9.97 -16.00
C PRO A 60 -15.86 -10.69 -15.19
N ASP A 61 -16.27 -11.39 -14.13
CA ASP A 61 -15.43 -12.43 -13.55
C ASP A 61 -15.33 -13.60 -14.54
N GLU A 62 -14.13 -13.81 -15.08
CA GLU A 62 -13.91 -14.85 -16.08
C GLU A 62 -13.84 -16.22 -15.43
N PHE A 63 -13.28 -16.33 -14.21
CA PHE A 63 -13.10 -17.61 -13.54
C PHE A 63 -14.39 -18.20 -12.97
N HIS A 64 -15.46 -17.42 -12.82
CA HIS A 64 -16.82 -17.95 -12.60
C HIS A 64 -17.27 -18.96 -13.67
N LYS A 65 -16.67 -18.94 -14.87
CA LYS A 65 -16.97 -19.87 -15.97
C LYS A 65 -16.28 -21.23 -15.81
N LEU A 66 -15.23 -21.33 -14.99
CA LEU A 66 -14.40 -22.54 -14.91
C LEU A 66 -15.17 -23.81 -14.53
N PRO A 67 -16.11 -23.81 -13.56
CA PRO A 67 -16.87 -25.01 -13.23
C PRO A 67 -17.64 -25.58 -14.43
N GLN A 68 -18.24 -24.71 -15.25
CA GLN A 68 -18.96 -25.13 -16.45
C GLN A 68 -18.00 -25.58 -17.55
N LEU A 69 -16.88 -24.89 -17.75
CA LEU A 69 -15.83 -25.28 -18.70
C LEU A 69 -15.21 -26.65 -18.38
N VAL A 70 -15.10 -27.00 -17.09
CA VAL A 70 -14.68 -28.34 -16.66
C VAL A 70 -15.78 -29.37 -16.90
N LYS A 71 -17.03 -29.05 -16.53
CA LYS A 71 -18.17 -29.94 -16.74
C LYS A 71 -18.36 -30.30 -18.22
N ASP A 72 -18.12 -29.35 -19.11
CA ASP A 72 -18.23 -29.53 -20.56
C ASP A 72 -16.96 -30.14 -21.21
N GLY A 73 -15.93 -30.44 -20.41
CA GLY A 73 -14.70 -31.07 -20.86
C GLY A 73 -13.73 -30.15 -21.60
N THR A 74 -13.96 -28.84 -21.60
CA THR A 74 -13.05 -27.84 -22.21
C THR A 74 -11.77 -27.70 -21.41
N LEU A 75 -11.86 -27.81 -20.08
CA LEU A 75 -10.72 -27.82 -19.17
C LEU A 75 -10.74 -29.12 -18.33
N PRO A 76 -9.58 -29.71 -18.02
CA PRO A 76 -9.54 -30.89 -17.17
C PRO A 76 -9.82 -30.52 -15.71
N ALA A 77 -10.51 -31.38 -14.96
CA ALA A 77 -10.77 -31.16 -13.53
C ALA A 77 -9.48 -30.97 -12.72
N SER A 78 -8.41 -31.71 -13.07
CA SER A 78 -7.10 -31.59 -12.42
C SER A 78 -6.50 -30.19 -12.48
N MET A 79 -6.85 -29.39 -13.50
CA MET A 79 -6.40 -28.01 -13.59
C MET A 79 -6.96 -27.14 -12.45
N LEU A 80 -8.19 -27.40 -12.02
CA LEU A 80 -8.76 -26.72 -10.85
C LEU A 80 -8.10 -27.20 -9.57
N ASP A 81 -7.83 -28.51 -9.48
CA ASP A 81 -7.15 -29.09 -8.32
C ASP A 81 -5.75 -28.49 -8.13
N ASP A 82 -4.97 -28.34 -9.21
CA ASP A 82 -3.64 -27.73 -9.15
C ASP A 82 -3.70 -26.27 -8.67
N LYS A 83 -4.65 -25.47 -9.19
CA LYS A 83 -4.85 -24.07 -8.79
C LYS A 83 -5.25 -23.96 -7.32
N ALA A 84 -6.19 -24.79 -6.88
CA ALA A 84 -6.62 -24.85 -5.49
C ALA A 84 -5.48 -25.30 -4.57
N ALA A 85 -4.68 -26.27 -5.00
CA ALA A 85 -3.52 -26.75 -4.26
C ALA A 85 -2.49 -25.65 -4.04
N HIS A 86 -2.19 -24.79 -5.02
CA HIS A 86 -1.28 -23.65 -4.84
C HIS A 86 -1.76 -22.68 -3.74
N VAL A 87 -3.06 -22.40 -3.70
CA VAL A 87 -3.66 -21.51 -2.69
C VAL A 87 -3.62 -22.15 -1.31
N LEU A 88 -4.10 -23.39 -1.19
CA LEU A 88 -4.13 -24.12 0.08
C LEU A 88 -2.72 -24.34 0.62
N ALA A 89 -1.77 -24.74 -0.22
CA ALA A 89 -0.38 -24.91 0.17
C ALA A 89 0.20 -23.62 0.77
N SER A 90 -0.12 -22.46 0.19
CA SER A 90 0.31 -21.17 0.72
C SER A 90 -0.32 -20.85 2.08
N GLN A 91 -1.60 -21.18 2.26
CA GLN A 91 -2.29 -21.05 3.56
C GLN A 91 -1.70 -21.95 4.64
N TYR A 92 -1.35 -23.19 4.31
CA TYR A 92 -0.64 -24.10 5.21
C TYR A 92 0.76 -23.58 5.54
N LEU A 93 1.52 -23.11 4.54
CA LEU A 93 2.88 -22.61 4.71
C LEU A 93 2.96 -21.48 5.76
N VAL A 94 2.04 -20.52 5.68
CA VAL A 94 2.00 -19.40 6.63
C VAL A 94 1.35 -19.78 7.98
N GLY A 95 0.78 -20.98 8.09
CA GLY A 95 0.07 -21.48 9.28
C GLY A 95 -1.32 -20.88 9.48
N GLN A 96 -1.95 -20.40 8.40
CA GLN A 96 -3.36 -19.97 8.43
C GLN A 96 -4.26 -21.14 8.86
N MET A 97 -3.98 -22.34 8.36
CA MET A 97 -4.71 -23.56 8.69
C MET A 97 -4.43 -24.08 10.12
N ASP A 98 -3.36 -23.57 10.75
CA ASP A 98 -2.98 -23.90 12.13
C ASP A 98 -3.53 -22.89 13.15
N GLY A 99 -4.29 -21.88 12.69
CA GLY A 99 -4.85 -20.84 13.55
C GLY A 99 -3.86 -19.76 14.00
N LYS A 100 -2.73 -19.57 13.30
CA LYS A 100 -1.71 -18.55 13.65
C LYS A 100 -2.19 -17.10 13.54
N PHE A 101 -3.29 -16.86 12.85
CA PHE A 101 -3.87 -15.53 12.65
C PHE A 101 -5.26 -15.46 13.29
N PRO A 102 -5.34 -15.48 14.63
CA PRO A 102 -6.62 -15.44 15.32
C PRO A 102 -7.32 -14.10 15.11
N VAL A 103 -8.58 -14.14 14.69
CA VAL A 103 -9.44 -12.96 14.65
C VAL A 103 -10.20 -12.88 15.97
N PRO A 104 -10.23 -11.71 16.66
CA PRO A 104 -10.99 -11.57 17.90
C PRO A 104 -12.44 -12.06 17.74
N SER A 105 -12.94 -12.82 18.70
CA SER A 105 -14.26 -13.48 18.61
C SER A 105 -15.42 -12.50 18.40
N ALA A 106 -15.32 -11.28 18.95
CA ALA A 106 -16.27 -10.19 18.74
C ALA A 106 -16.41 -9.77 17.27
N ILE A 107 -15.37 -10.00 16.46
CA ILE A 107 -15.34 -9.78 15.01
C ILE A 107 -15.70 -11.06 14.26
N ALA A 108 -15.11 -12.21 14.65
CA ALA A 108 -15.35 -13.49 14.00
C ALA A 108 -16.83 -13.92 14.02
N ALA A 109 -17.59 -13.49 15.04
CA ALA A 109 -19.03 -13.75 15.16
C ALA A 109 -19.89 -12.97 14.14
N LYS A 110 -19.37 -11.87 13.56
CA LYS A 110 -20.00 -11.18 12.44
C LYS A 110 -19.53 -11.85 11.15
N LYS A 111 -20.23 -12.94 10.82
CA LYS A 111 -20.05 -13.79 9.63
C LYS A 111 -19.40 -13.01 8.49
N MET A 112 -18.11 -13.28 8.23
CA MET A 112 -17.34 -12.80 7.05
C MET A 112 -17.92 -13.43 5.78
N TYR A 113 -19.15 -13.04 5.42
CA TYR A 113 -19.71 -13.27 4.11
C TYR A 113 -19.67 -11.94 3.38
N TYR A 114 -19.12 -11.95 2.15
CA TYR A 114 -18.88 -10.83 1.24
C TYR A 114 -20.09 -9.89 0.99
N GLU A 115 -21.26 -10.20 1.55
CA GLU A 115 -22.52 -9.48 1.38
C GLU A 115 -22.73 -8.35 2.40
N GLN A 116 -21.96 -8.30 3.50
CA GLN A 116 -22.16 -7.28 4.55
C GLN A 116 -20.89 -6.45 4.80
N ARG A 117 -20.82 -5.29 4.12
CA ARG A 117 -19.82 -4.23 4.34
C ARG A 117 -19.61 -3.85 5.82
N THR A 118 -20.66 -4.02 6.64
CA THR A 118 -20.68 -3.68 8.06
C THR A 118 -19.74 -4.52 8.93
N ALA A 119 -19.38 -5.74 8.53
CA ALA A 119 -18.43 -6.57 9.27
C ALA A 119 -16.98 -6.07 9.11
N PHE A 120 -16.63 -5.55 7.93
CA PHE A 120 -15.32 -4.92 7.66
C PHE A 120 -15.15 -3.61 8.45
N ASP A 121 -16.23 -2.85 8.62
CA ASP A 121 -16.22 -1.57 9.36
C ASP A 121 -15.85 -1.74 10.84
N ASP A 122 -16.09 -2.91 11.45
CA ASP A 122 -15.74 -3.18 12.84
C ASP A 122 -14.32 -3.72 13.02
N VAL A 123 -13.78 -4.45 12.03
CA VAL A 123 -12.35 -4.81 12.01
C VAL A 123 -11.49 -3.57 11.80
N GLY A 124 -11.95 -2.66 10.94
CA GLY A 124 -11.27 -1.38 10.68
C GLY A 124 -11.21 -0.43 11.88
N LYS A 125 -11.92 -0.74 12.98
CA LYS A 125 -11.84 0.01 14.25
C LYS A 125 -10.80 -0.52 15.22
N LEU A 126 -10.19 -1.68 14.96
CA LEU A 126 -9.10 -2.16 15.79
C LEU A 126 -7.85 -1.31 15.57
N ASP A 127 -7.35 -0.70 16.63
CA ASP A 127 -6.05 -0.07 16.60
C ASP A 127 -4.96 -1.15 16.67
N ALA A 128 -4.44 -1.53 15.51
CA ALA A 128 -3.29 -2.41 15.39
C ALA A 128 -1.95 -1.65 15.46
N THR A 129 -1.95 -0.36 15.80
CA THR A 129 -0.74 0.47 15.86
C THR A 129 -0.04 0.35 17.21
N SER A 130 1.23 -0.04 17.22
CA SER A 130 2.08 -0.04 18.41
C SER A 130 3.12 1.08 18.38
N ASP A 131 3.76 1.38 19.52
CA ASP A 131 4.94 2.26 19.55
C ASP A 131 6.10 1.70 18.71
N ALA A 132 6.23 0.37 18.64
CA ALA A 132 7.24 -0.27 17.80
C ALA A 132 6.99 -0.02 16.31
N HIS A 133 5.73 -0.06 15.84
CA HIS A 133 5.40 0.29 14.45
C HIS A 133 5.77 1.76 14.15
N ARG A 134 5.51 2.66 15.09
CA ARG A 134 5.87 4.09 14.97
C ARG A 134 7.39 4.30 14.93
N ALA A 135 8.14 3.56 15.74
CA ALA A 135 9.59 3.62 15.75
C ALA A 135 10.17 3.20 14.39
N VAL A 136 9.70 2.08 13.82
CA VAL A 136 10.14 1.62 12.49
C VAL A 136 9.78 2.63 11.41
N ALA A 137 8.57 3.21 11.45
CA ALA A 137 8.16 4.24 10.50
C ALA A 137 9.05 5.49 10.58
N PHE A 138 9.38 5.94 11.80
CA PHE A 138 10.28 7.08 12.02
C PHE A 138 11.70 6.78 11.53
N GLU A 139 12.25 5.61 11.85
CA GLU A 139 13.57 5.17 11.39
C GLU A 139 13.62 5.12 9.86
N THR A 140 12.59 4.56 9.21
CA THR A 140 12.48 4.53 7.75
C THR A 140 12.47 5.93 7.13
N ILE A 141 11.78 6.89 7.76
CA ILE A 141 11.76 8.28 7.29
C ILE A 141 13.14 8.93 7.42
N VAL A 142 13.85 8.70 8.53
CA VAL A 142 15.19 9.24 8.78
C VAL A 142 16.21 8.64 7.80
N GLU A 143 16.20 7.32 7.62
CA GLU A 143 17.13 6.61 6.74
C GLU A 143 16.82 6.82 5.25
N GLY A 144 15.56 7.04 4.90
CA GLY A 144 15.12 7.32 3.54
C GLY A 144 15.41 8.75 3.08
N ALA A 145 15.78 9.67 3.99
CA ALA A 145 16.05 11.06 3.65
C ALA A 145 17.37 11.21 2.87
N VAL A 146 17.31 11.89 1.72
CA VAL A 146 18.48 12.10 0.85
C VAL A 146 18.90 13.57 0.86
N LEU A 147 20.12 13.84 1.33
CA LEU A 147 20.73 15.16 1.26
C LEU A 147 21.26 15.43 -0.16
N LEU A 148 20.50 16.21 -0.93
CA LEU A 148 20.86 16.54 -2.32
C LEU A 148 21.94 17.62 -2.42
N LYS A 149 21.96 18.56 -1.47
CA LYS A 149 22.85 19.73 -1.48
C LYS A 149 23.18 20.17 -0.05
N ASN A 150 24.46 20.42 0.22
CA ASN A 150 24.95 20.99 1.48
C ASN A 150 26.13 21.93 1.20
N GLU A 151 25.83 23.19 0.89
CA GLU A 151 26.84 24.22 0.68
C GLU A 151 27.28 24.81 2.03
N ASP A 152 28.56 25.17 2.11
CA ASP A 152 29.16 25.87 3.26
C ASP A 152 28.96 25.20 4.63
N GLY A 153 28.67 23.89 4.63
CA GLY A 153 28.38 23.15 5.86
C GLY A 153 27.10 23.61 6.57
N ALA A 154 26.10 24.06 5.81
CA ALA A 154 24.81 24.50 6.35
C ALA A 154 24.11 23.45 7.23
N LEU A 155 24.34 22.16 6.96
CA LEU A 155 23.90 21.04 7.80
C LEU A 155 25.09 20.25 8.38
N PRO A 156 24.98 19.73 9.63
CA PRO A 156 23.82 19.75 10.51
C PRO A 156 23.49 21.16 11.05
N LEU A 157 22.20 21.43 11.21
CA LEU A 157 21.73 22.77 11.56
C LEU A 157 22.15 23.15 12.99
N VAL A 158 22.78 24.32 13.15
CA VAL A 158 23.02 24.93 14.46
C VAL A 158 21.75 25.67 14.91
N THR A 159 21.16 25.25 16.02
CA THR A 159 19.88 25.78 16.51
C THR A 159 20.01 26.70 17.72
N ALA A 160 21.03 26.51 18.54
CA ALA A 160 21.25 27.26 19.78
C ALA A 160 21.18 28.78 19.58
N ASP A 161 20.31 29.44 20.35
CA ASP A 161 20.05 30.89 20.37
C ASP A 161 19.64 31.50 19.02
N LYS A 162 19.28 30.67 18.02
CA LYS A 162 18.88 31.14 16.70
C LYS A 162 17.40 31.49 16.61
N LYS A 163 17.10 32.52 15.81
CA LYS A 163 15.76 32.77 15.27
C LYS A 163 15.56 31.96 13.99
N ILE A 164 14.75 30.92 14.06
CA ILE A 164 14.51 29.98 12.96
C ILE A 164 13.09 30.21 12.40
N ALA A 165 13.00 30.43 11.10
CA ALA A 165 11.73 30.53 10.39
C ALA A 165 11.47 29.28 9.55
N MET A 166 10.31 28.65 9.74
CA MET A 166 9.82 27.57 8.89
C MET A 166 8.79 28.11 7.89
N LEU A 167 9.05 27.96 6.61
CA LEU A 167 8.29 28.61 5.54
C LEU A 167 7.60 27.57 4.66
N GLY A 168 6.35 27.86 4.29
CA GLY A 168 5.55 27.03 3.39
C GLY A 168 4.44 26.27 4.09
N ARG A 169 3.31 26.10 3.39
CA ARG A 169 2.11 25.44 3.91
C ARG A 169 2.39 24.02 4.43
N PHE A 170 3.28 23.28 3.77
CA PHE A 170 3.60 21.90 4.10
C PHE A 170 4.42 21.72 5.38
N CYS A 171 4.88 22.81 6.00
CA CYS A 171 5.46 22.69 7.34
C CYS A 171 4.38 22.31 8.37
N LYS A 172 3.11 22.69 8.17
CA LYS A 172 2.00 22.36 9.07
C LYS A 172 0.90 21.52 8.44
N GLN A 173 0.75 21.59 7.12
CA GLN A 173 -0.24 20.82 6.39
C GLN A 173 0.25 19.37 6.26
N THR A 174 -0.56 18.44 6.76
CA THR A 174 -0.29 16.99 6.69
C THR A 174 -1.17 16.27 5.68
N LYS A 175 -2.33 16.86 5.35
CA LYS A 175 -3.26 16.38 4.34
C LYS A 175 -3.19 17.26 3.11
N ASP A 176 -3.00 16.67 1.94
CA ASP A 176 -3.12 17.42 0.69
C ASP A 176 -4.59 17.48 0.25
N THR A 177 -5.17 18.67 0.23
CA THR A 177 -6.56 18.89 -0.19
C THR A 177 -6.72 18.97 -1.71
N SER A 178 -5.62 18.95 -2.48
CA SER A 178 -5.65 18.97 -3.93
C SER A 178 -6.03 17.61 -4.54
N ILE A 179 -5.86 16.53 -3.77
CA ILE A 179 -6.17 15.16 -4.16
C ILE A 179 -7.39 14.62 -3.39
N SER A 180 -8.19 13.79 -4.07
CA SER A 180 -9.42 13.22 -3.48
C SER A 180 -9.13 12.16 -2.41
N GLN A 181 -7.96 11.52 -2.49
CA GLN A 181 -7.43 10.54 -1.56
C GLN A 181 -5.91 10.69 -1.54
N GLY A 182 -5.31 10.77 -0.35
CA GLY A 182 -3.88 10.98 -0.15
C GLY A 182 -3.59 12.07 0.88
N ASP A 183 -2.33 12.11 1.30
CA ASP A 183 -1.75 13.02 2.29
C ASP A 183 -0.35 13.45 1.83
N VAL A 184 0.29 14.38 2.53
CA VAL A 184 1.61 14.93 2.14
C VAL A 184 2.72 13.87 2.16
N PHE A 185 2.52 12.80 2.91
CA PHE A 185 3.45 11.67 3.06
C PHE A 185 2.96 10.39 2.35
N SER A 186 1.80 10.41 1.68
CA SER A 186 1.28 9.27 0.93
C SER A 186 0.44 9.73 -0.25
N GLY A 187 0.82 9.31 -1.46
CA GLY A 187 -0.01 9.53 -2.64
C GLY A 187 -1.39 8.85 -2.56
N GLY A 188 -2.25 9.17 -3.52
CA GLY A 188 -3.58 8.57 -3.66
C GLY A 188 -3.59 7.20 -4.35
N GLY A 189 -4.72 6.50 -4.27
CA GLY A 189 -4.95 5.22 -4.95
C GLY A 189 -4.94 4.00 -4.02
N SER A 190 -4.83 2.80 -4.60
CA SER A 190 -4.97 1.53 -3.88
C SER A 190 -3.88 1.27 -2.82
N GLY A 191 -2.73 1.95 -2.93
CA GLY A 191 -1.65 1.90 -1.94
C GLY A 191 -1.80 2.89 -0.77
N TYR A 192 -2.82 3.75 -0.79
CA TYR A 192 -3.04 4.73 0.27
C TYR A 192 -3.44 4.03 1.58
N VAL A 193 -2.78 4.42 2.67
CA VAL A 193 -3.09 3.98 4.03
C VAL A 193 -3.47 5.17 4.91
N THR A 194 -4.39 4.95 5.84
CA THR A 194 -4.70 5.95 6.87
C THR A 194 -3.76 5.80 8.04
N THR A 195 -3.51 6.92 8.74
CA THR A 195 -2.67 6.95 9.93
C THR A 195 -3.46 7.40 11.15
N SER A 196 -3.17 6.78 12.30
CA SER A 196 -3.79 7.12 13.59
C SER A 196 -3.14 8.34 14.25
N LYS A 197 -1.92 8.71 13.85
CA LYS A 197 -1.17 9.85 14.37
C LYS A 197 -0.28 10.46 13.30
N VAL A 198 -0.29 11.78 13.20
CA VAL A 198 0.58 12.52 12.27
C VAL A 198 1.32 13.61 13.02
N ILE A 199 2.60 13.76 12.70
CA ILE A 199 3.45 14.85 13.17
C ILE A 199 3.85 15.65 11.93
N SER A 200 3.47 16.93 11.89
CA SER A 200 3.90 17.82 10.81
C SER A 200 5.40 18.13 10.93
N PRO A 201 6.10 18.52 9.84
CA PRO A 201 7.50 18.95 9.94
C PRO A 201 7.73 20.03 11.01
N PHE A 202 6.81 20.99 11.13
CA PHE A 202 6.87 22.04 12.15
C PHE A 202 6.74 21.49 13.57
N ASP A 203 5.73 20.64 13.83
CA ASP A 203 5.51 20.09 15.17
C ASP A 203 6.65 19.15 15.57
N GLY A 204 7.19 18.39 14.62
CA GLY A 204 8.36 17.54 14.83
C GLY A 204 9.61 18.34 15.16
N PHE A 205 9.88 19.39 14.37
CA PHE A 205 11.04 20.27 14.58
C PHE A 205 10.94 21.02 15.92
N GLN A 206 9.80 21.63 16.22
CA GLN A 206 9.56 22.30 17.51
C GLN A 206 9.56 21.31 18.69
N GLY A 207 9.14 20.07 18.45
CA GLY A 207 9.21 18.97 19.41
C GLY A 207 10.63 18.59 19.79
N TRP A 208 11.58 18.69 18.86
CA TRP A 208 12.97 18.25 19.02
C TRP A 208 13.94 19.39 19.39
N VAL A 209 13.78 20.56 18.78
CA VAL A 209 14.65 21.73 18.98
C VAL A 209 14.16 22.53 20.19
N LYS A 210 14.98 22.58 21.25
CA LYS A 210 14.65 23.24 22.53
C LYS A 210 15.52 24.43 22.89
N ASP A 211 16.59 24.65 22.14
CA ASP A 211 17.65 25.62 22.41
C ASP A 211 17.62 26.83 21.47
N ALA A 212 16.70 26.87 20.51
CA ALA A 212 16.50 28.02 19.64
C ALA A 212 15.90 29.21 20.40
N ALA A 213 16.33 30.43 20.07
CA ALA A 213 15.76 31.66 20.64
C ALA A 213 14.31 31.87 20.19
N ALA A 214 13.97 31.48 18.95
CA ALA A 214 12.61 31.47 18.45
C ALA A 214 12.45 30.48 17.29
N ILE A 215 11.29 29.84 17.20
CA ILE A 215 10.86 29.05 16.04
C ILE A 215 9.52 29.61 15.59
N THR A 216 9.48 30.18 14.38
CA THR A 216 8.27 30.77 13.78
C THR A 216 7.85 30.00 12.54
N TRP A 217 6.60 30.16 12.14
CA TRP A 217 6.10 29.61 10.89
C TRP A 217 5.26 30.63 10.12
N SER A 218 5.42 30.64 8.80
CA SER A 218 4.45 31.22 7.88
C SER A 218 4.20 30.29 6.69
N GLY A 219 2.98 30.33 6.14
CA GLY A 219 2.65 29.67 4.88
C GLY A 219 3.33 30.32 3.66
N ASP A 220 3.83 31.55 3.81
CA ASP A 220 4.58 32.33 2.82
C ASP A 220 5.95 32.78 3.37
N ALA A 221 6.60 33.72 2.69
CA ALA A 221 7.93 34.22 3.09
C ALA A 221 7.92 35.28 4.21
N SER A 222 6.77 35.68 4.76
CA SER A 222 6.68 36.79 5.72
C SER A 222 7.41 36.54 7.05
N ALA A 223 7.58 35.28 7.45
CA ALA A 223 8.33 34.94 8.66
C ALA A 223 9.86 34.94 8.45
N ALA A 224 10.35 35.18 7.22
CA ALA A 224 11.78 35.21 6.94
C ALA A 224 12.48 36.46 7.47
N ASP A 225 11.75 37.57 7.63
CA ASP A 225 12.34 38.83 8.09
C ASP A 225 12.86 38.72 9.53
N GLY A 226 14.14 39.02 9.73
CA GLY A 226 14.81 38.90 11.03
C GLY A 226 15.12 37.46 11.49
N ALA A 227 14.91 36.45 10.66
CA ALA A 227 15.35 35.08 10.91
C ALA A 227 16.84 34.91 10.55
N GLU A 228 17.55 34.12 11.34
CA GLU A 228 18.94 33.74 11.07
C GLU A 228 19.04 32.46 10.25
N VAL A 229 17.99 31.64 10.29
CA VAL A 229 17.85 30.38 9.55
C VAL A 229 16.44 30.31 8.98
N ALA A 230 16.34 29.95 7.70
CA ALA A 230 15.06 29.63 7.07
C ALA A 230 15.04 28.16 6.63
N ILE A 231 14.00 27.43 7.03
CA ILE A 231 13.71 26.06 6.59
C ILE A 231 12.46 26.13 5.73
N VAL A 232 12.53 25.69 4.47
CA VAL A 232 11.38 25.72 3.55
C VAL A 232 10.81 24.31 3.37
N CYS A 233 9.55 24.11 3.72
CA CYS A 233 8.82 22.87 3.43
C CYS A 233 8.06 23.04 2.11
N ALA A 234 8.68 22.62 1.01
CA ALA A 234 8.15 22.75 -0.34
C ALA A 234 7.45 21.47 -0.81
N GLU A 235 6.57 21.61 -1.81
CA GLU A 235 6.06 20.52 -2.64
C GLU A 235 6.84 20.52 -3.97
N THR A 236 7.01 19.33 -4.54
CA THR A 236 7.60 19.12 -5.88
C THR A 236 6.56 19.18 -6.97
#